data_AF-R6MX30-F1
#
_entry.id   AF-R6MX30-F1
#
_cell.length_a   1.000
_cell.length_b   1.000
_cell.length_c   1.000
_cell.angle_alpha   90.00
_cell.angle_beta   90.00
_cell.angle_gamma   90.00
#
_symmetry.space_group_name_H-M   'P 1'
#
loop_
_entity.id
_entity.type
_entity.pdbx_description
1 polymer ?
#
loop_
_entity_poly.entity_id
_entity_poly.type
_entity_poly.pdbx_seq_one_letter_code
_entity_poly.pdbx_strand_id
1 'polypeptide(L)'
;MVFDFGYRLKNLRQQHHLTQTQVANRLNLSKTSISGYENNVKTPSQDVLIKLAGLYRVSTDYLLGLDDEEMISVEGLTRQQRRLVEELVRMLQEKT
;
A
#
# COMPACT_ATOMS: atom_id res chain seq x y z
N MET A 1 -13.71 2.43 -14.45
CA MET A 1 -13.20 1.13 -13.95
C MET A 1 -13.23 1.24 -12.43
N VAL A 2 -13.99 0.39 -11.72
CA VAL A 2 -14.09 0.48 -10.25
C VAL A 2 -12.91 -0.30 -9.69
N PHE A 3 -11.91 0.41 -9.17
CA PHE A 3 -10.74 -0.24 -8.58
C PHE A 3 -11.13 -0.89 -7.24
N ASP A 4 -10.86 -2.19 -7.13
CA ASP A 4 -11.31 -3.02 -6.02
C ASP A 4 -10.29 -3.01 -4.87
N PHE A 5 -10.67 -2.40 -3.75
CA PHE A 5 -9.87 -2.33 -2.51
C PHE A 5 -9.49 -3.73 -1.99
N GLY A 6 -10.45 -4.65 -1.93
CA GLY A 6 -10.24 -6.02 -1.43
C GLY A 6 -9.24 -6.78 -2.29
N TYR A 7 -9.32 -6.62 -3.61
CA TYR A 7 -8.37 -7.19 -4.57
C TYR A 7 -6.95 -6.66 -4.34
N ARG A 8 -6.76 -5.34 -4.25
CA ARG A 8 -5.43 -4.74 -3.99
C ARG A 8 -4.84 -5.17 -2.67
N LEU A 9 -5.66 -5.19 -1.62
CA LEU A 9 -5.25 -5.62 -0.30
C LEU A 9 -4.76 -7.08 -0.30
N LYS A 10 -5.50 -7.96 -0.98
CA LYS A 10 -5.13 -9.38 -1.11
C LYS A 10 -3.83 -9.56 -1.88
N ASN A 11 -3.65 -8.79 -2.97
CA ASN A 11 -2.43 -8.83 -3.77
C ASN A 11 -1.21 -8.39 -2.96
N LEU A 12 -1.28 -7.26 -2.26
CA LEU A 12 -0.20 -6.79 -1.39
C LEU A 12 0.15 -7.83 -0.32
N ARG A 13 -0.87 -8.43 0.31
CA ARG A 13 -0.64 -9.49 1.28
C ARG A 13 0.15 -10.66 0.68
N GLN A 14 -0.21 -11.09 -0.53
CA GLN A 14 0.45 -12.20 -1.23
C GLN A 14 1.87 -11.86 -1.68
N GLN A 15 2.10 -10.63 -2.19
CA GLN A 15 3.43 -10.13 -2.55
C GLN A 15 4.38 -10.10 -1.36
N HIS A 16 3.86 -9.80 -0.17
CA HIS A 16 4.63 -9.84 1.08
C HIS A 16 4.70 -11.24 1.72
N HIS A 17 4.17 -12.28 1.05
CA HIS A 17 4.13 -13.67 1.53
C HIS A 17 3.48 -13.85 2.92
N LEU A 18 2.47 -13.03 3.22
CA LEU A 18 1.76 -13.10 4.51
C LEU A 18 0.46 -13.89 4.39
N THR A 19 0.11 -14.62 5.44
CA THR A 19 -1.22 -15.19 5.64
C THR A 19 -2.16 -14.14 6.23
N GLN A 20 -3.48 -14.30 6.05
CA GLN A 20 -4.48 -13.41 6.65
C GLN A 20 -4.34 -13.34 8.18
N THR A 21 -4.01 -14.47 8.82
CA THR A 21 -3.76 -14.54 10.27
C THR A 21 -2.53 -13.74 10.69
N GLN A 22 -1.43 -13.79 9.92
CA GLN A 22 -0.24 -13.00 10.23
C GLN A 22 -0.49 -11.50 10.12
N VAL A 23 -1.23 -11.05 9.10
CA VAL A 23 -1.64 -9.64 8.97
C VAL A 23 -2.53 -9.24 10.13
N ALA A 24 -3.53 -10.07 10.46
CA ALA A 24 -4.44 -9.84 11.57
C ALA A 24 -3.68 -9.66 12.89
N ASN A 25 -2.74 -10.56 13.19
CA ASN A 25 -1.91 -10.49 14.39
C ASN A 25 -1.05 -9.22 14.43
N ARG A 26 -0.42 -8.83 13.31
CA ARG A 26 0.40 -7.60 13.24
C ARG A 26 -0.41 -6.33 13.50
N LEU A 27 -1.68 -6.33 13.12
CA LEU A 27 -2.55 -5.15 13.23
C LEU A 27 -3.49 -5.19 14.45
N ASN A 28 -3.39 -6.23 15.28
CA ASN A 28 -4.30 -6.52 16.38
C ASN A 28 -5.78 -6.58 15.93
N LEU A 29 -6.02 -7.36 14.89
CA LEU A 29 -7.33 -7.62 14.28
C LEU A 29 -7.64 -9.11 14.28
N SER A 30 -8.88 -9.48 13.97
CA SER A 30 -9.23 -10.88 13.71
C SER A 30 -8.93 -11.27 12.26
N LYS A 31 -8.63 -12.56 12.03
CA LYS A 31 -8.51 -13.14 10.68
C LYS A 31 -9.78 -12.87 9.85
N THR A 32 -10.95 -12.92 10.47
CA THR A 32 -12.25 -12.68 9.82
C THR A 32 -12.40 -11.23 9.36
N SER A 33 -11.80 -10.26 10.05
CA SER A 33 -11.75 -8.87 9.57
C SER A 33 -10.91 -8.75 8.30
N ILE A 34 -9.68 -9.30 8.29
CA ILE A 34 -8.82 -9.29 7.09
C ILE A 34 -9.50 -9.99 5.91
N SER A 35 -10.10 -11.16 6.14
CA SER A 35 -10.87 -11.86 5.11
C SER A 35 -12.08 -11.04 4.65
N GLY A 36 -12.77 -10.34 5.55
CA GLY A 36 -13.89 -9.48 5.19
C GLY A 36 -13.46 -8.31 4.30
N TYR A 37 -12.31 -7.70 4.59
CA TYR A 37 -11.71 -6.64 3.79
C TYR A 37 -11.31 -7.14 2.39
N GLU A 38 -10.61 -8.27 2.30
CA GLU A 38 -10.14 -8.84 1.02
C GLU A 38 -11.28 -9.30 0.09
N ASN A 39 -12.48 -9.52 0.62
CA ASN A 39 -13.65 -9.91 -0.16
C ASN A 39 -14.70 -8.78 -0.26
N ASN A 40 -14.36 -7.55 0.11
CA ASN A 40 -15.25 -6.38 0.12
C ASN A 40 -16.55 -6.56 0.94
N VAL A 41 -16.58 -7.50 1.87
CA VAL A 41 -17.71 -7.72 2.80
C VAL A 41 -17.66 -6.72 3.95
N LYS A 42 -16.47 -6.19 4.27
CA LYS A 42 -16.26 -5.19 5.31
C LYS A 42 -15.38 -4.07 4.77
N THR A 43 -15.56 -2.88 5.32
CA THR A 43 -14.69 -1.72 5.08
C THR A 43 -13.83 -1.48 6.33
N PRO A 44 -12.51 -1.26 6.20
CA PRO A 44 -11.67 -0.92 7.35
C PRO A 44 -12.04 0.47 7.90
N SER A 45 -11.81 0.68 9.20
CA SER A 45 -11.81 2.06 9.73
C SER A 45 -10.60 2.83 9.19
N GLN A 46 -10.62 4.15 9.33
CA GLN A 46 -9.49 5.02 8.96
C GLN A 46 -8.18 4.57 9.62
N ASP A 47 -8.20 4.26 10.91
CA ASP A 47 -7.02 3.78 11.63
C ASP A 47 -6.47 2.46 11.07
N VAL A 48 -7.37 1.54 10.72
CA VAL A 48 -6.98 0.26 10.12
C VAL A 48 -6.42 0.47 8.72
N LEU A 49 -7.01 1.38 7.93
CA LEU A 49 -6.53 1.72 6.60
C LEU A 49 -5.11 2.30 6.66
N ILE A 50 -4.84 3.23 7.58
CA ILE A 50 -3.49 3.81 7.78
C ILE A 50 -2.49 2.72 8.20
N LYS A 51 -2.90 1.81 9.10
CA LYS A 51 -2.07 0.68 9.52
C LYS A 51 -1.75 -0.27 8.37
N LEU A 52 -2.72 -0.56 7.50
CA LEU A 52 -2.53 -1.39 6.30
C LEU A 52 -1.58 -0.71 5.32
N ALA A 53 -1.75 0.58 5.06
CA ALA A 53 -0.88 1.39 4.22
C ALA A 53 0.58 1.34 4.73
N GLY A 54 0.77 1.56 6.04
CA GLY A 54 2.08 1.46 6.68
C GLY A 54 2.68 0.05 6.64
N LEU A 55 1.87 -1.00 6.85
CA LEU A 55 2.32 -2.39 6.80
C LEU A 55 2.89 -2.76 5.42
N TYR A 56 2.24 -2.31 4.34
CA TYR A 56 2.62 -2.63 2.97
C TYR A 56 3.47 -1.56 2.29
N ARG A 57 3.78 -0.47 3.00
CA ARG A 57 4.57 0.67 2.48
C ARG A 57 3.99 1.27 1.20
N VAL A 58 2.67 1.41 1.16
CA VAL A 58 1.91 2.04 0.07
C VAL A 58 1.11 3.22 0.61
N SER A 59 0.61 4.09 -0.27
CA SER A 59 -0.35 5.14 0.11
C SER A 59 -1.74 4.55 0.37
N THR A 60 -2.55 5.29 1.12
CA THR A 60 -3.98 4.97 1.26
C THR A 60 -4.71 5.08 -0.08
N ASP A 61 -4.30 6.01 -0.93
CA ASP A 61 -4.83 6.25 -2.26
C ASP A 61 -4.63 5.04 -3.17
N TYR A 62 -3.45 4.42 -3.13
CA TYR A 62 -3.19 3.16 -3.83
C TYR A 62 -4.12 2.05 -3.31
N LEU A 63 -4.26 1.89 -1.99
CA LEU A 63 -5.16 0.88 -1.42
C LEU A 63 -6.61 1.09 -1.85
N LEU A 64 -7.08 2.34 -1.83
CA LEU A 64 -8.43 2.74 -2.21
C LEU A 64 -8.65 2.74 -3.72
N GLY A 65 -7.59 2.55 -4.52
CA GLY A 65 -7.67 2.60 -5.97
C GLY A 65 -8.00 3.99 -6.52
N LEU A 66 -7.63 5.04 -5.79
CA LEU A 66 -7.70 6.43 -6.25
C LEU A 66 -6.55 6.76 -7.20
N ASP A 67 -5.48 5.97 -7.15
CA ASP A 67 -4.30 6.13 -7.99
C ASP A 67 -3.68 4.76 -8.35
N ASP A 68 -3.19 4.65 -9.58
CA ASP A 68 -2.38 3.53 -10.08
C ASP A 68 -0.89 3.87 -10.11
N GLU A 69 -0.50 5.08 -9.68
CA GLU A 69 0.89 5.49 -9.68
C GLU A 69 1.75 4.61 -8.77
N GLU A 70 2.78 4.01 -9.38
CA GLU A 70 3.81 3.27 -8.68
C GLU A 70 4.69 4.25 -7.90
N MET A 71 4.73 4.09 -6.58
CA MET A 71 5.59 4.89 -5.72
C MET A 71 6.93 4.19 -5.49
N ILE A 72 8.02 4.93 -5.68
CA ILE A 72 9.36 4.48 -5.29
C ILE A 72 9.61 4.87 -3.83
N SER A 73 9.68 3.88 -2.94
CA SER A 73 10.05 4.13 -1.55
C SER A 73 11.49 4.65 -1.46
N VAL A 74 11.63 5.83 -0.87
CA VAL A 74 12.92 6.48 -0.57
C VAL A 74 13.32 6.30 0.90
N GLU A 75 12.72 5.34 1.60
CA GLU A 75 13.04 5.02 3.00
C GLU A 75 14.51 4.65 3.16
N GLY A 76 15.17 5.17 4.20
CA GLY A 76 16.61 4.98 4.42
C GLY A 76 17.53 5.90 3.60
N LEU A 77 17.01 6.66 2.63
CA LEU A 77 17.82 7.64 1.89
C LEU A 77 18.03 8.93 2.68
N THR A 78 19.26 9.44 2.63
CA THR A 78 19.63 10.78 3.11
C THR A 78 18.94 11.88 2.30
N ARG A 79 18.93 13.11 2.83
CA ARG A 79 18.37 14.28 2.12
C ARG A 79 19.05 14.50 0.77
N GLN A 80 20.36 14.29 0.67
CA GLN A 80 21.09 14.47 -0.58
C GLN A 80 20.73 13.39 -1.60
N GLN A 81 20.63 12.13 -1.18
CA GLN A 81 20.22 11.03 -2.07
C GLN A 81 18.79 11.22 -2.59
N ARG A 82 17.87 11.71 -1.75
CA ARG A 82 16.49 12.02 -2.19
C ARG A 82 16.45 13.08 -3.27
N ARG A 83 17.24 14.16 -3.13
CA ARG A 83 17.36 15.21 -4.16
C ARG A 83 17.86 14.65 -5.49
N LEU A 84 18.83 13.75 -5.48
CA LEU A 84 19.33 13.12 -6.71
C LEU A 84 18.25 12.27 -7.40
N VAL A 85 17.44 11.55 -6.64
CA VAL A 85 16.31 10.79 -7.19
C VAL A 85 15.28 11.73 -7.81
N GLU A 86 14.95 12.83 -7.12
CA GLU A 86 14.04 13.86 -7.65
C GLU A 86 14.55 14.49 -8.95
N GLU A 87 15.85 14.82 -9.03
CA GLU A 87 16.48 15.33 -10.24
C GLU A 87 16.45 14.31 -11.38
N LEU A 88 16.75 13.05 -11.11
CA LEU A 88 16.70 11.98 -12.12
C LEU A 88 15.29 11.83 -12.71
N VAL A 89 14.25 11.84 -11.86
CA VAL A 89 12.86 11.76 -12.33
C VAL A 89 12.52 12.93 -13.25
N ARG A 90 12.90 14.16 -12.86
CA ARG A 90 12.70 15.36 -13.70
C ARG A 90 13.41 15.23 -15.06
N MET A 91 14.68 14.79 -15.05
CA MET A 91 15.45 14.60 -16.29
C MET A 91 14.83 13.58 -17.25
N LEU A 92 14.19 12.53 -16.72
CA LEU A 92 13.51 11.52 -17.53
C LEU A 92 12.20 12.04 -18.13
N GLN A 93 11.48 12.89 -17.39
CA GLN A 93 10.24 13.51 -17.83
C GLN A 93 10.45 14.60 -18.89
N GLU A 94 11.53 15.38 -18.80
CA GLU A 94 11.83 16.45 -19.77
C GLU A 94 12.33 15.95 -21.14
N LYS A 95 12.70 14.67 -21.24
CA LYS A 95 13.20 14.06 -22.48
C LYS A 95 12.16 13.25 -23.26
N THR A 96 10.89 13.29 -22.84
CA THR A 96 9.75 12.62 -23.49
C THR A 96 8.76 13.68 -23.96
#